data_AF-D2SNZ3-F1
#
_entry.id   AF-D2SNZ3-F1
#
_cell.length_a   1.000
_cell.length_b   1.000
_cell.length_c   1.000
_cell.angle_alpha   90.00
_cell.angle_beta   90.00
_cell.angle_gamma   90.00
#
_symmetry.space_group_name_H-M   'P 1'
#
loop_
_entity.id
_entity.type
_entity.pdbx_description
1 polymer ?
#
loop_
_entity_poly.entity_id
_entity_poly.type
_entity_poly.pdbx_seq_one_letter_code
_entity_poly.pdbx_strand_id
1 'polypeptide(L)' 'FLAWACDSYDHYHDGKCAANEVTIAGYNNPGNATGMFFVSTEMYGIE' A
#
# COMPACT_ATOMS: atom_id res chain seq x y z
N PHE A 1 -0.97 9.06 -2.33
CA PHE A 1 -0.65 7.69 -2.76
C PHE A 1 -1.42 6.72 -1.88
N LEU A 2 -2.14 5.76 -2.46
CA LEU A 2 -2.76 4.70 -1.68
C LEU A 2 -1.69 3.75 -1.15
N ALA A 3 -1.84 3.29 0.09
CA ALA A 3 -0.96 2.33 0.69
C ALA A 3 -1.79 1.15 1.23
N TRP A 4 -1.37 -0.07 0.95
CA TRP A 4 -2.10 -1.30 1.28
C TRP A 4 -1.43 -2.06 2.40
N ALA A 5 -2.20 -2.49 3.39
CA ALA A 5 -1.72 -3.35 4.46
C ALA A 5 -1.25 -4.68 3.88
N CYS A 6 -0.03 -5.10 4.21
CA CYS A 6 0.53 -6.36 3.73
C CYS A 6 1.66 -6.83 4.64
N ASP A 7 1.83 -8.15 4.76
CA ASP A 7 2.86 -8.75 5.62
C ASP A 7 4.25 -8.70 4.99
N SER A 8 4.33 -8.62 3.66
CA SER A 8 5.60 -8.57 2.92
C SER A 8 5.46 -7.75 1.63
N TYR A 9 6.59 -7.22 1.17
CA TYR A 9 6.63 -6.53 -0.12
C TYR A 9 6.32 -7.47 -1.28
N ASP A 10 6.79 -8.73 -1.23
CA ASP A 10 6.55 -9.72 -2.29
C ASP A 10 5.05 -9.98 -2.50
N HIS A 11 4.27 -10.08 -1.42
CA HIS A 11 2.82 -10.23 -1.52
C HIS A 11 2.12 -8.97 -2.05
N TYR A 12 2.66 -7.80 -1.71
CA TYR A 12 2.18 -6.54 -2.26
C TYR A 12 2.46 -6.45 -3.76
N HIS A 13 3.68 -6.80 -4.19
CA HIS A 13 4.10 -6.83 -5.59
C HIS A 13 3.28 -7.83 -6.42
N ASP A 14 3.00 -9.01 -5.89
CA ASP A 14 2.15 -10.03 -6.51
C ASP A 14 0.65 -9.67 -6.52
N GLY A 15 0.25 -8.53 -5.95
CA GLY A 15 -1.15 -8.08 -5.86
C GLY A 15 -2.02 -8.84 -4.85
N LYS A 16 -1.43 -9.69 -4.00
CA LYS A 16 -2.16 -10.54 -3.03
C LYS A 16 -2.82 -9.74 -1.90
N CYS A 17 -2.41 -8.48 -1.70
CA CYS A 17 -2.91 -7.59 -0.65
C CYS A 17 -3.93 -6.55 -1.14
N ALA A 18 -4.45 -6.69 -2.37
CA ALA A 18 -5.38 -5.71 -2.96
C ALA A 18 -6.71 -5.55 -2.19
N ALA A 19 -7.12 -6.57 -1.42
CA ALA A 19 -8.35 -6.55 -0.62
C ALA A 19 -8.14 -6.15 0.85
N ASN A 20 -6.90 -5.86 1.25
CA ASN A 20 -6.57 -5.51 2.62
C ASN A 20 -6.90 -4.05 2.93
N GLU A 21 -6.74 -3.66 4.20
CA GLU A 21 -6.89 -2.27 4.64
C GLU A 21 -6.05 -1.31 3.78
N VAL A 22 -6.65 -0.18 3.42
CA VAL A 22 -6.01 0.87 2.63
C VAL A 22 -5.97 2.15 3.46
N THR A 23 -4.81 2.80 3.46
CA THR A 23 -4.62 4.14 4.02
C THR A 23 -3.93 5.06 3.01
N ILE A 24 -3.66 6.30 3.40
CA ILE A 24 -2.96 7.29 2.60
C ILE A 24 -1.51 7.36 3.06
N ALA A 25 -0.56 7.11 2.16
CA ALA A 25 0.85 7.39 2.43
C ALA A 25 1.13 8.91 2.36
N GLY A 26 1.93 9.40 3.31
CA GLY A 26 2.43 10.78 3.35
C GLY A 26 1.70 11.69 4.33
N TYR A 27 1.82 13.01 4.12
CA TYR A 27 1.35 14.05 5.05
C TYR A 27 -0.14 13.99 5.38
N ASN A 28 -0.97 13.60 4.42
CA ASN A 28 -2.43 13.52 4.59
C ASN A 28 -2.90 12.20 5.21
N ASN A 29 -2.00 11.40 5.81
CA ASN A 29 -2.41 10.20 6.54
C ASN A 29 -3.24 10.60 7.77
N PRO A 30 -4.47 10.07 7.95
CA PRO A 30 -5.33 10.39 9.10
C PRO A 30 -4.78 9.91 10.46
N GLY A 31 -3.80 9.02 10.47
CA GLY A 31 -3.16 8.52 11.69
C GLY A 31 -3.97 7.51 12.50
N ASN A 32 -5.05 6.95 11.94
CA ASN A 32 -5.89 5.94 12.58
C ASN A 32 -5.55 4.49 12.21
N ALA A 33 -4.72 4.29 11.17
CA ALA A 33 -4.24 2.98 10.74
C ALA A 33 -2.86 2.69 11.35
N THR A 34 -2.64 1.45 11.79
CA THR A 34 -1.36 1.00 12.34
C THR A 34 -0.92 -0.29 11.68
N GLY A 35 0.39 -0.48 11.51
CA GLY A 35 0.96 -1.66 10.86
C GLY A 35 1.83 -1.31 9.66
N MET A 36 2.13 -2.33 8.85
CA MET A 36 2.97 -2.20 7.65
C MET A 36 2.10 -2.03 6.41
N PHE A 37 2.32 -0.92 5.70
CA PHE A 37 1.60 -0.58 4.48
C PHE A 37 2.60 -0.30 3.37
N PHE A 38 2.35 -0.88 2.19
CA PHE A 38 3.21 -0.69 1.02
C PHE A 38 2.53 0.20 -0.01
N VAL A 39 3.36 0.99 -0.69
CA VAL A 39 2.96 1.95 -1.71
C VAL A 39 3.97 1.89 -2.85
N SER A 40 3.47 1.93 -4.08
CA SER A 40 4.29 2.14 -5.28
C SER A 40 4.25 3.62 -5.65
N THR A 41 5.43 4.24 -5.75
CA THR A 41 5.58 5.63 -6.23
C THR A 41 5.81 5.69 -7.74
N GLU A 42 6.22 4.59 -8.34
CA GLU A 42 6.20 4.41 -9.78
C GLU A 42 4.77 4.04 -10.19
N MET A 43 4.27 4.60 -11.30
CA MET A 43 3.04 4.11 -11.91
C MET A 43 3.22 2.61 -12.11
N TYR A 44 2.22 1.81 -11.70
CA TYR A 44 2.07 0.43 -12.18
C TYR A 44 2.43 0.44 -13.67
N GLY A 45 3.50 -0.26 -14.05
CA GLY A 45 4.03 -0.27 -15.41
C GLY A 45 2.97 -0.80 -16.37
N ILE A 46 2.15 0.12 -16.89
CA ILE A 46 1.44 -0.08 -18.14
C ILE A 46 2.43 0.40 -19.20
N GLU A 47 3.21 -0.54 -19.73
CA GLU A 47 3.60 -0.50 -21.15
C GLU A 47 2.44 -1.02 -22.00
#